data_AF-A0A0C2VNQ6-F1
#
_entry.id   AF-A0A0C2VNQ6-F1
#
_cell.length_a   1.000
_cell.length_b   1.000
_cell.length_c   1.000
_cell.angle_alpha   90.00
_cell.angle_beta   90.00
_cell.angle_gamma   90.00
#
_symmetry.space_group_name_H-M   'P 1'
#
loop_
_entity.id
_entity.type
_entity.pdbx_description
1 polymer ?
#
loop_
_entity_poly.entity_id
_entity_poly.type
_entity_poly.pdbx_seq_one_letter_code
_entity_poly.pdbx_strand_id
1 'polypeptide(L)'
;MQPTLEDGNKLVVNKIGYQIGELNHFDVIVFHANENEDYVKRVIGLPGDKIEFIDDQLYINGEQHPEPYLDAFRQGNGDERLTGDFTLEELTGQPVVPEGMVFVLGDNRKQSLDSRIFGFVDQDTVVGKVNLRYWPLNEMEVKFYE
;
A
#
# COMPACT_ATOMS: atom_id res chain seq x y z
N MET A 1 2.56 6.24 7.32
CA MET A 1 1.94 4.89 7.23
C MET A 1 1.36 4.46 8.58
N GLN A 2 0.91 5.39 9.45
CA GLN A 2 0.29 5.02 10.72
C GLN A 2 -0.95 4.15 10.47
N PRO A 3 -1.34 3.22 11.39
CA PRO A 3 -0.58 2.80 12.57
C PRO A 3 0.56 1.81 12.23
N THR A 4 0.63 1.33 10.99
CA THR A 4 1.61 0.31 10.60
C THR A 4 3.04 0.80 10.73
N LEU A 5 3.31 2.07 10.41
CA LEU A 5 4.60 2.73 10.65
C LEU A 5 4.39 4.17 11.12
N GLU A 6 5.04 4.51 12.22
CA GLU A 6 5.09 5.85 12.81
C GLU A 6 6.36 6.61 12.42
N ASP A 7 6.35 7.92 12.60
CA ASP A 7 7.55 8.75 12.39
C ASP A 7 8.69 8.30 13.33
N GLY A 8 9.92 8.27 12.80
CA GLY A 8 11.09 7.77 13.52
C GLY A 8 11.21 6.24 13.64
N ASN A 9 10.24 5.45 13.15
CA ASN A 9 10.40 3.99 13.04
C ASN A 9 11.62 3.64 12.17
N LYS A 10 12.41 2.65 12.61
CA LYS A 10 13.52 2.10 11.83
C LYS A 10 13.13 0.77 11.19
N LEU A 11 13.37 0.66 9.89
CA LEU A 11 12.93 -0.47 9.06
C LEU A 11 14.13 -1.29 8.60
N VAL A 12 13.95 -2.59 8.51
CA VAL A 12 14.82 -3.44 7.68
C VAL A 12 14.11 -3.64 6.35
N VAL A 13 14.77 -3.19 5.29
CA VAL A 13 14.29 -3.28 3.93
C VAL A 13 15.06 -4.38 3.22
N ASN A 14 14.35 -5.35 2.67
CA ASN A 14 14.95 -6.34 1.79
C ASN A 14 15.08 -5.70 0.40
N LYS A 15 16.29 -5.71 -0.18
CA LYS A 15 16.62 -5.06 -1.47
C LYS A 15 16.92 -6.06 -2.59
N ILE A 16 16.58 -7.33 -2.43
CA ILE A 16 16.79 -8.32 -3.49
C ILE A 16 16.02 -7.87 -4.74
N GLY A 17 16.67 -7.90 -5.90
CA GLY A 17 16.14 -7.30 -7.14
C GLY A 17 14.79 -7.91 -7.53
N TYR A 18 13.73 -7.11 -7.39
CA TYR A 18 12.37 -7.53 -7.68
C TYR A 18 12.21 -7.80 -9.16
N GLN A 19 11.77 -9.01 -9.50
CA GLN A 19 11.22 -9.31 -10.81
C GLN A 19 9.70 -9.11 -10.77
N ILE A 20 9.07 -8.98 -11.94
CA ILE A 20 7.63 -8.72 -12.18
C ILE A 20 6.68 -9.68 -11.41
N GLY A 21 7.17 -10.77 -10.81
CA GLY A 21 6.39 -11.71 -9.99
C GLY A 21 6.71 -11.74 -8.49
N GLU A 22 7.59 -10.87 -7.98
CA GLU A 22 7.98 -10.92 -6.55
C GLU A 22 7.11 -10.05 -5.64
N LEU A 23 6.38 -9.04 -6.14
CA LEU A 23 5.49 -8.23 -5.32
C LEU A 23 4.13 -8.92 -5.15
N ASN A 24 3.63 -8.95 -3.91
CA ASN A 24 2.34 -9.51 -3.55
C ASN A 24 1.40 -8.39 -3.08
N HIS A 25 0.09 -8.66 -3.15
CA HIS A 25 -0.90 -7.80 -2.51
C HIS A 25 -0.56 -7.59 -1.05
N PHE A 26 -0.77 -6.35 -0.61
CA PHE A 26 -0.56 -5.89 0.77
C PHE A 26 0.88 -5.88 1.26
N ASP A 27 1.87 -6.12 0.40
CA ASP A 27 3.26 -5.82 0.73
C ASP A 27 3.43 -4.33 1.06
N VAL A 28 4.27 -4.03 2.06
CA VAL A 28 4.70 -2.66 2.33
C VAL A 28 6.03 -2.45 1.63
N ILE A 29 6.09 -1.51 0.71
CA ILE A 29 7.26 -1.25 -0.11
C ILE A 29 7.81 0.14 0.12
N VAL A 30 9.13 0.27 -0.07
CA VAL A 30 9.84 1.54 -0.21
C VAL A 30 10.12 1.74 -1.70
N PHE A 31 9.82 2.92 -2.23
CA PHE A 31 10.12 3.26 -3.62
C PHE A 31 10.58 4.71 -3.75
N HIS A 32 11.37 5.00 -4.77
CA HIS A 32 11.80 6.35 -5.12
C HIS A 32 10.63 7.13 -5.72
N ALA A 33 10.06 8.09 -4.99
CA ALA A 33 9.00 8.96 -5.50
C ALA A 33 9.55 10.05 -6.44
N ASN A 34 10.80 10.45 -6.20
CA ASN A 34 11.63 11.28 -7.07
C ASN A 34 13.11 11.05 -6.71
N GLU A 35 14.03 11.79 -7.34
CA GLU A 35 15.48 11.65 -7.12
C GLU A 35 15.95 11.85 -5.68
N ASN A 36 15.15 12.51 -4.83
CA ASN A 36 15.54 12.90 -3.48
C ASN A 36 14.65 12.31 -2.38
N GLU A 37 13.53 11.66 -2.73
CA GLU A 37 12.51 11.25 -1.76
C GLU A 37 12.09 9.80 -1.94
N ASP A 38 12.15 9.05 -0.85
CA ASP A 38 11.66 7.68 -0.74
C ASP A 38 10.33 7.67 -0.01
N TYR A 39 9.33 7.02 -0.60
CA TYR A 39 8.02 6.82 0.02
C TYR A 39 7.84 5.39 0.47
N VAL A 40 7.10 5.21 1.56
CA VAL A 40 6.68 3.90 2.06
C VAL A 40 5.16 3.81 1.95
N LYS A 41 4.67 2.83 1.18
CA LYS A 41 3.24 2.59 0.94
C LYS A 41 2.95 1.10 0.90
N ARG A 42 1.67 0.74 0.97
CA ARG A 42 1.20 -0.63 0.81
C ARG A 42 0.73 -0.87 -0.61
N VAL A 43 1.16 -1.96 -1.23
CA VAL A 43 0.68 -2.42 -2.54
C VAL A 43 -0.76 -2.89 -2.39
N ILE A 44 -1.66 -2.32 -3.18
CA ILE A 44 -3.08 -2.69 -3.23
C ILE A 44 -3.42 -3.35 -4.56
N GLY A 45 -2.80 -2.93 -5.66
CA GLY A 45 -2.96 -3.58 -6.97
C GLY A 45 -1.63 -3.85 -7.66
N LEU A 46 -1.57 -5.01 -8.29
CA LEU A 46 -0.51 -5.54 -9.14
C LEU A 46 -0.94 -5.47 -10.62
N PRO A 47 -0.01 -5.61 -11.58
CA PRO A 47 -0.35 -5.62 -12.99
C PRO A 47 -1.55 -6.52 -13.34
N GLY A 48 -2.48 -5.98 -14.11
CA GLY A 48 -3.71 -6.64 -14.52
C GLY A 48 -4.89 -6.53 -13.55
N ASP A 49 -4.67 -6.03 -12.32
CA ASP A 49 -5.75 -5.91 -11.34
C ASP A 49 -6.74 -4.81 -11.67
N LYS A 50 -8.02 -5.11 -11.46
CA LYS A 50 -9.09 -4.12 -11.29
C LYS A 50 -9.24 -3.80 -9.81
N ILE A 51 -9.35 -2.53 -9.47
CA ILE A 51 -9.52 -2.07 -8.09
C ILE A 51 -10.80 -1.27 -8.00
N GLU A 52 -11.58 -1.54 -6.97
CA GLU A 52 -12.79 -0.79 -6.64
C GLU A 52 -12.91 -0.66 -5.13
N PHE A 53 -13.35 0.51 -4.67
CA PHE A 53 -13.80 0.75 -3.30
C PHE A 53 -15.28 1.09 -3.31
N ILE A 54 -16.05 0.35 -2.51
CA ILE A 54 -17.49 0.60 -2.27
C ILE A 54 -17.72 0.55 -0.77
N ASP A 55 -18.30 1.59 -0.18
CA ASP A 55 -18.62 1.63 1.25
C ASP A 55 -17.40 1.32 2.15
N ASP A 56 -16.23 1.84 1.77
CA ASP A 56 -14.95 1.63 2.46
C ASP A 56 -14.49 0.15 2.50
N GLN A 57 -14.97 -0.65 1.55
CA GLN A 57 -14.55 -2.03 1.31
C GLN A 57 -13.75 -2.11 0.01
N LEU A 58 -12.58 -2.75 0.08
CA LEU A 58 -11.72 -3.00 -1.07
C LEU A 58 -12.20 -4.22 -1.84
N TYR A 59 -12.30 -4.07 -3.16
CA TYR A 59 -12.49 -5.15 -4.11
C TYR A 59 -11.31 -5.18 -5.09
N ILE A 60 -10.71 -6.36 -5.27
CA ILE A 60 -9.68 -6.62 -6.28
C ILE A 60 -10.23 -7.70 -7.21
N ASN A 61 -10.30 -7.40 -8.50
CA ASN A 61 -10.87 -8.29 -9.51
C ASN A 61 -12.30 -8.78 -9.19
N GLY A 62 -13.07 -7.95 -8.46
CA GLY A 62 -14.45 -8.24 -8.03
C GLY A 62 -14.57 -9.08 -6.76
N GLU A 63 -13.45 -9.53 -6.17
CA GLU A 63 -13.43 -10.21 -4.88
C GLU A 63 -13.18 -9.20 -3.76
N GLN A 64 -13.95 -9.30 -2.66
CA GLN A 64 -13.76 -8.43 -1.51
C GLN A 64 -12.52 -8.85 -0.72
N HIS A 65 -11.62 -7.90 -0.44
CA HIS A 65 -10.44 -8.14 0.38
C HIS A 65 -10.51 -7.40 1.72
N PRO A 66 -10.38 -8.10 2.86
CA PRO A 66 -10.36 -7.45 4.16
C PRO A 66 -9.04 -6.69 4.38
N GLU A 67 -9.12 -5.56 5.08
CA GLU A 67 -7.97 -4.68 5.37
C GLU A 67 -7.73 -4.55 6.89
N PRO A 68 -7.34 -5.63 7.59
CA PRO A 68 -7.23 -5.63 9.07
C PRO A 68 -6.16 -4.66 9.59
N TYR A 69 -5.20 -4.27 8.75
CA TYR A 69 -4.19 -3.25 9.08
C TYR A 69 -4.78 -1.84 9.25
N LEU A 70 -6.07 -1.64 8.95
CA LEU A 70 -6.81 -0.39 9.19
C LEU A 70 -7.69 -0.44 10.44
N ASP A 71 -7.80 -1.58 11.13
CA ASP A 71 -8.76 -1.77 12.22
C ASP A 71 -8.59 -0.74 13.35
N ALA A 72 -7.34 -0.35 13.65
CA ALA A 72 -7.08 0.68 14.66
C ALA A 72 -7.69 2.04 14.27
N PHE A 73 -7.74 2.39 12.98
CA PHE A 73 -8.44 3.58 12.53
C PHE A 73 -9.95 3.40 12.51
N ARG A 74 -10.45 2.22 12.14
CA ARG A 74 -11.91 1.95 12.14
C ARG A 74 -12.48 2.04 13.56
N GLN A 75 -11.77 1.51 14.56
CA GLN A 75 -12.16 1.59 15.97
C GLN A 75 -12.16 3.03 16.52
N GLY A 76 -11.26 3.89 16.03
CA GLY A 76 -11.12 5.27 16.50
C GLY A 76 -12.00 6.31 15.80
N ASN A 77 -12.51 6.02 14.60
CA ASN A 77 -13.24 6.99 13.76
C ASN A 77 -14.77 6.83 13.76
N GLY A 78 -15.33 5.87 14.52
CA GLY A 78 -16.77 5.60 14.51
C GLY A 78 -17.25 5.10 13.15
N ASP A 79 -18.41 5.60 12.68
CA ASP A 79 -19.02 5.22 11.39
C ASP A 79 -18.39 5.95 10.17
N GLU A 80 -17.32 6.71 10.36
CA GLU A 80 -16.74 7.51 9.28
C GLU A 80 -15.83 6.66 8.37
N ARG A 81 -16.13 6.66 7.07
CA ARG A 81 -15.35 5.94 6.05
C ARG A 81 -13.90 6.42 6.01
N LEU A 82 -12.95 5.49 5.90
CA LEU A 82 -11.53 5.81 5.72
C LEU A 82 -11.18 6.08 4.26
N THR A 83 -11.82 5.35 3.36
CA THR A 83 -11.63 5.41 1.91
C THR A 83 -12.98 5.71 1.26
N GLY A 84 -13.00 6.75 0.42
CA GLY A 84 -14.18 7.06 -0.40
C GLY A 84 -14.36 6.05 -1.54
N ASP A 85 -15.55 6.03 -2.12
CA ASP A 85 -15.87 5.10 -3.21
C ASP A 85 -15.18 5.56 -4.51
N PHE A 86 -14.59 4.60 -5.24
CA PHE A 86 -14.00 4.83 -6.56
C PHE A 86 -13.77 3.52 -7.29
N THR A 87 -13.72 3.57 -8.62
CA THR A 87 -13.08 2.54 -9.45
C THR A 87 -11.71 3.01 -9.94
N LEU A 88 -10.81 2.06 -10.22
CA LEU A 88 -9.49 2.38 -10.77
C LEU A 88 -9.58 3.20 -12.06
N GLU A 89 -10.56 2.88 -12.91
CA GLU A 89 -10.78 3.55 -14.19
C GLU A 89 -11.22 5.00 -14.00
N GLU A 90 -12.16 5.28 -13.09
CA GLU A 90 -12.57 6.65 -12.77
C GLU A 90 -11.41 7.48 -12.22
N LEU A 91 -10.55 6.86 -11.41
CA LEU A 91 -9.49 7.55 -10.72
C LEU A 91 -8.25 7.81 -11.59
N THR A 92 -7.91 6.86 -12.46
CA THR A 92 -6.63 6.84 -13.20
C THR A 92 -6.80 6.87 -14.72
N GLY A 93 -8.03 6.67 -15.22
CA GLY A 93 -8.32 6.49 -16.64
C GLY A 93 -7.90 5.12 -17.20
N GLN A 94 -7.41 4.19 -16.36
CA GLN A 94 -7.02 2.85 -16.76
C GLN A 94 -7.93 1.80 -16.12
N PRO A 95 -8.45 0.82 -16.88
CA PRO A 95 -9.38 -0.18 -16.36
C PRO A 95 -8.70 -1.23 -15.48
N VAL A 96 -7.38 -1.38 -15.61
CA VAL A 96 -6.53 -2.28 -14.83
C VAL A 96 -5.21 -1.59 -14.52
N VAL A 97 -4.51 -2.06 -13.49
CA VAL A 97 -3.12 -1.64 -13.24
C VAL A 97 -2.25 -2.05 -14.44
N PRO A 98 -1.50 -1.13 -15.08
CA PRO A 98 -0.69 -1.47 -16.24
C PRO A 98 0.46 -2.45 -15.92
N GLU A 99 0.99 -3.09 -16.96
CA GLU A 99 2.23 -3.88 -16.86
C GLU A 99 3.39 -3.03 -16.33
N GLY A 100 4.22 -3.62 -15.46
CA GLY A 100 5.35 -2.93 -14.82
C GLY A 100 4.96 -1.87 -13.79
N MET A 101 3.68 -1.72 -13.48
CA MET A 101 3.17 -0.72 -12.53
C MET A 101 2.56 -1.39 -11.29
N VAL A 102 2.43 -0.64 -10.20
CA VAL A 102 1.64 -1.01 -9.02
C VAL A 102 0.78 0.15 -8.56
N PHE A 103 -0.35 -0.16 -7.94
CA PHE A 103 -1.22 0.80 -7.28
C PHE A 103 -1.03 0.70 -5.77
N VAL A 104 -0.66 1.79 -5.11
CA VAL A 104 -0.27 1.79 -3.70
C VAL A 104 -1.12 2.75 -2.89
N LEU A 105 -1.47 2.36 -1.67
CA LEU A 105 -2.18 3.22 -0.71
C LEU A 105 -1.38 3.36 0.58
N GLY A 106 -1.58 4.49 1.26
CA GLY A 106 -1.13 4.63 2.64
C GLY A 106 -2.17 4.14 3.63
N ASP A 107 -1.72 3.49 4.71
CA ASP A 107 -2.63 2.98 5.75
C ASP A 107 -3.35 4.12 6.49
N ASN A 108 -2.71 5.28 6.66
CA ASN A 108 -3.39 6.52 7.10
C ASN A 108 -4.16 7.12 5.92
N ARG A 109 -5.27 6.48 5.55
CA ARG A 109 -6.03 6.73 4.30
C ARG A 109 -6.40 8.19 4.11
N LYS A 110 -6.78 8.90 5.18
CA LYS A 110 -7.24 10.30 5.09
C LYS A 110 -6.10 11.31 4.91
N GLN A 111 -4.86 10.96 5.24
CA GLN A 111 -3.72 11.88 5.22
C GLN A 111 -2.60 11.43 4.26
N SER A 112 -2.82 10.35 3.52
CA SER A 112 -1.80 9.79 2.64
C SER A 112 -1.86 10.39 1.24
N LEU A 113 -0.76 11.01 0.82
CA LEU A 113 -0.44 11.22 -0.59
C LEU A 113 -0.02 9.88 -1.20
N ASP A 114 -0.89 9.27 -1.99
CA ASP A 114 -0.69 7.94 -2.59
C ASP A 114 -1.31 7.84 -4.00
N SER A 115 -1.48 6.63 -4.54
CA SER A 115 -1.93 6.42 -5.92
C SER A 115 -3.31 7.00 -6.23
N ARG A 116 -4.11 7.34 -5.21
CA ARG A 116 -5.36 8.09 -5.42
C ARG A 116 -5.14 9.53 -5.90
N ILE A 117 -3.93 10.04 -5.77
CA ILE A 117 -3.57 11.41 -6.14
C ILE A 117 -2.53 11.41 -7.26
N PHE A 118 -1.47 10.61 -7.16
CA PHE A 118 -0.39 10.59 -8.15
C PHE A 118 -0.46 9.45 -9.18
N GLY A 119 -1.43 8.54 -9.06
CA GLY A 119 -1.56 7.40 -9.97
C GLY A 119 -0.58 6.27 -9.67
N PHE A 120 -0.18 5.54 -10.69
CA PHE A 120 0.62 4.32 -10.54
C PHE A 120 2.08 4.59 -10.18
N VAL A 121 2.72 3.60 -9.55
CA VAL A 121 4.15 3.58 -9.26
C VAL A 121 4.83 2.55 -10.17
N ASP A 122 5.92 2.95 -10.80
CA ASP A 122 6.75 2.06 -11.62
C ASP A 122 7.49 1.07 -10.70
N GLN A 123 7.35 -0.22 -10.99
CA GLN A 123 7.99 -1.29 -10.21
C GLN A 123 9.52 -1.16 -10.17
N ASP A 124 10.13 -0.58 -11.21
CA ASP A 124 11.58 -0.38 -11.27
C ASP A 124 12.07 0.68 -10.26
N THR A 125 11.17 1.51 -9.74
CA THR A 125 11.48 2.49 -8.67
C THR A 125 11.42 1.87 -7.28
N VAL A 126 10.97 0.62 -7.16
CA VAL A 126 10.86 -0.08 -5.88
C VAL A 126 12.23 -0.46 -5.36
N VAL A 127 12.57 0.09 -4.20
CA VAL A 127 13.83 -0.16 -3.50
C VAL A 127 13.76 -1.49 -2.74
N GLY A 128 12.61 -1.82 -2.18
CA GLY A 128 12.49 -2.95 -1.28
C GLY A 128 11.16 -3.14 -0.57
N LYS A 129 10.94 -4.37 -0.10
CA LYS A 129 9.87 -4.73 0.84
C LYS A 129 10.32 -4.48 2.29
N VAL A 130 9.41 -3.97 3.08
CA VAL A 130 9.57 -3.79 4.53
C VAL A 130 9.17 -5.10 5.21
N ASN A 131 10.16 -5.92 5.58
CA ASN A 131 9.92 -7.23 6.19
C ASN A 131 9.96 -7.19 7.73
N LEU A 132 10.56 -6.16 8.31
CA LEU A 132 10.73 -6.07 9.75
C LEU A 132 10.76 -4.61 10.22
N ARG A 133 9.91 -4.31 11.20
CA ARG A 133 10.01 -3.13 12.05
C ARG A 133 10.68 -3.56 13.36
N TYR A 134 11.86 -3.00 13.66
CA TYR A 134 12.68 -3.45 14.79
C TYR A 134 12.84 -2.41 15.92
N TRP A 135 12.33 -1.18 15.74
CA TRP A 135 12.38 -0.14 16.77
C TRP A 135 11.13 0.75 16.72
N PRO A 136 10.50 1.08 17.88
CA PRO A 136 10.95 0.78 19.26
C PRO A 136 10.75 -0.68 19.70
N LEU A 137 11.59 -1.17 20.64
CA LEU A 137 11.67 -2.62 20.98
C LEU A 137 10.36 -3.22 21.54
N ASN A 138 9.48 -2.39 22.10
CA ASN A 138 8.16 -2.76 22.59
C ASN A 138 7.12 -2.97 21.46
N GLU A 139 7.48 -2.68 20.20
CA GLU A 139 6.64 -2.81 19.01
C GLU A 139 7.28 -3.70 17.93
N MET A 140 8.25 -4.55 18.31
CA MET A 140 8.86 -5.49 17.37
C MET A 140 7.82 -6.47 16.85
N GLU A 141 7.55 -6.41 15.55
CA GLU A 141 6.63 -7.29 14.85
C GLU A 141 7.38 -7.92 13.67
N VAL A 142 7.51 -9.26 13.70
CA VAL A 142 8.13 -10.05 12.64
C VAL A 142 7.02 -10.70 11.83
N LYS A 143 6.84 -10.31 10.57
CA LYS A 143 5.90 -10.98 9.66
C LYS A 143 6.68 -11.94 8.77
N PHE A 144 6.49 -13.24 9.00
CA PHE A 144 6.96 -14.26 8.09
C PHE A 144 5.90 -14.45 7.01
N TYR A 145 6.28 -14.20 5.76
CA TYR A 145 5.47 -14.52 4.60
C TYR A 145 6.09 -15.79 3.99
N GLU A 146 5.35 -16.91 4.03
CA GLU A 146 5.67 -18.15 3.30
C GLU A 146 5.32 -18.02 1.82
#